data_AF-A0A923NJD5-F1
#
_entry.id   AF-A0A923NJD5-F1
#
_cell.length_a   1.000
_cell.length_b   1.000
_cell.length_c   1.000
_cell.angle_alpha   90.00
_cell.angle_beta   90.00
_cell.angle_gamma   90.00
#
_symmetry.space_group_name_H-M   'P 1'
#
loop_
_entity.id
_entity.type
_entity.pdbx_description
1 polymer ?
#
loop_
_entity_poly.entity_id
_entity_poly.type
_entity_poly.pdbx_seq_one_letter_code
_entity_poly.pdbx_strand_id
1 'polypeptide(L)'
;MSKILLINGSPHEHGCTYTALKEVADTLAAGGVDSEFVYLGTKPVAGCIACGSCAGTGRCAFGDQVNEVLEKLAAAVVSCRRGGASAAFDRLNKYFTISNMNVVSSQYWNQVHGKVPEDVRKDKEGLQTMRTLARNIIWNLKNMEAGRAAGVEPPEYEAKEYTNFIR
;
A
#
# COMPACT_ATOMS: atom_id res chain seq x y z
N MET A 1 2.48 -9.94 -16.14
CA MET A 1 1.86 -8.95 -15.25
C MET A 1 2.49 -9.05 -13.88
N SER A 2 2.78 -7.93 -13.24
CA SER A 2 3.30 -7.91 -11.86
C SER A 2 2.19 -8.25 -10.87
N LYS A 3 2.47 -9.10 -9.87
CA LYS A 3 1.53 -9.40 -8.79
C LYS A 3 1.37 -8.20 -7.85
N ILE A 4 0.14 -7.95 -7.37
CA ILE A 4 -0.12 -6.97 -6.31
C ILE A 4 0.32 -7.55 -4.97
N LEU A 5 1.10 -6.79 -4.20
CA LEU A 5 1.53 -7.21 -2.87
C LEU A 5 0.55 -6.69 -1.81
N LEU A 6 0.05 -7.58 -0.97
CA LEU A 6 -0.85 -7.27 0.15
C LEU A 6 -0.11 -7.51 1.46
N ILE A 7 0.41 -6.43 2.03
CA ILE A 7 1.27 -6.50 3.22
C ILE A 7 0.40 -6.40 4.49
N ASN A 8 0.43 -7.44 5.32
CA ASN A 8 -0.19 -7.45 6.63
C ASN A 8 0.83 -7.09 7.72
N GLY A 9 0.73 -5.86 8.25
CA GLY A 9 1.52 -5.39 9.39
C GLY A 9 0.84 -5.56 10.76
N SER A 10 -0.32 -6.23 10.84
CA SER A 10 -0.98 -6.54 12.12
C SER A 10 -0.20 -7.60 12.89
N PRO A 11 -0.19 -7.59 14.23
CA PRO A 11 0.39 -8.70 15.00
C PRO A 11 -0.33 -10.04 14.78
N HIS A 12 -1.53 -10.03 14.21
CA HIS A 12 -2.30 -11.25 13.91
C HIS A 12 -2.33 -11.52 12.40
N GLU A 13 -1.73 -12.64 11.99
CA GLU A 13 -1.66 -13.08 10.59
C GLU A 13 -3.04 -13.19 9.91
N HIS A 14 -4.04 -13.71 10.63
CA HIS A 14 -5.42 -13.87 10.14
C HIS A 14 -6.43 -13.00 10.92
N GLY A 15 -6.00 -11.80 11.35
CA GLY A 15 -6.83 -10.84 12.09
C GLY A 15 -7.67 -9.89 11.22
N CYS A 16 -8.15 -8.80 11.82
CA CYS A 16 -9.00 -7.80 11.14
C CYS A 16 -8.37 -7.21 9.87
N THR A 17 -7.08 -6.87 9.90
CA THR A 17 -6.34 -6.35 8.73
C THR A 17 -6.29 -7.39 7.61
N TYR A 18 -6.03 -8.65 7.94
CA TYR A 18 -6.07 -9.74 6.95
C TYR A 18 -7.45 -9.85 6.30
N THR A 19 -8.53 -9.78 7.08
CA THR A 19 -9.89 -9.84 6.54
C THR A 19 -10.15 -8.72 5.53
N ALA A 20 -9.70 -7.49 5.80
CA ALA A 20 -9.81 -6.39 4.86
C ALA A 20 -8.98 -6.63 3.59
N LEU A 21 -7.72 -7.05 3.74
CA LEU A 21 -6.83 -7.36 2.63
C LEU A 21 -7.34 -8.55 1.79
N LYS A 22 -8.01 -9.53 2.42
CA LYS A 22 -8.62 -10.66 1.74
C LYS A 22 -9.79 -10.23 0.85
N GLU A 23 -10.60 -9.29 1.31
CA GLU A 23 -11.67 -8.69 0.49
C GLU A 23 -11.08 -7.98 -0.76
N VAL A 24 -9.96 -7.27 -0.59
CA VAL A 24 -9.21 -6.68 -1.71
C VAL A 24 -8.70 -7.79 -2.65
N ALA A 25 -8.03 -8.81 -2.11
CA ALA A 25 -7.46 -9.93 -2.87
C ALA A 25 -8.53 -10.66 -3.71
N ASP A 26 -9.68 -10.95 -3.12
CA ASP A 26 -10.78 -11.65 -3.78
C ASP A 26 -11.36 -10.81 -4.92
N THR A 27 -11.46 -9.50 -4.73
CA THR A 27 -11.92 -8.58 -5.77
C THR A 27 -10.89 -8.43 -6.89
N LEU A 28 -9.59 -8.40 -6.56
CA LEU A 28 -8.51 -8.40 -7.55
C LEU A 28 -8.54 -9.68 -8.40
N ALA A 29 -8.66 -10.85 -7.75
CA ALA A 29 -8.72 -12.14 -8.42
C ALA A 29 -9.94 -12.24 -9.35
N ALA A 30 -11.12 -11.77 -8.90
CA ALA A 30 -12.31 -11.68 -9.73
C ALA A 30 -12.13 -10.75 -10.96
N GLY A 31 -11.23 -9.77 -10.87
CA GLY A 31 -10.83 -8.90 -11.96
C GLY A 31 -9.67 -9.42 -12.82
N GLY A 32 -9.18 -10.63 -12.58
CA GLY A 32 -8.06 -11.24 -13.30
C GLY A 32 -6.68 -10.73 -12.90
N VAL A 33 -6.54 -10.12 -11.72
CA VAL A 33 -5.26 -9.60 -11.19
C VAL A 33 -4.80 -10.46 -10.02
N ASP A 34 -3.62 -11.06 -10.17
CA ASP A 34 -3.01 -11.85 -9.11
C ASP A 34 -2.50 -10.98 -7.96
N SER A 35 -2.63 -11.50 -6.74
CA SER A 35 -2.07 -10.89 -5.55
C SER A 35 -1.32 -11.89 -4.68
N GLU A 36 -0.40 -11.37 -3.87
CA GLU A 36 0.45 -12.14 -2.97
C GLU A 36 0.41 -11.50 -1.58
N PHE A 37 0.22 -12.33 -0.55
CA PHE A 37 0.22 -11.87 0.84
C PHE A 37 1.63 -11.90 1.42
N VAL A 38 2.01 -10.82 2.10
CA VAL A 38 3.23 -10.75 2.91
C VAL A 38 2.85 -10.43 4.34
N TYR A 39 3.12 -11.35 5.26
CA TYR A 39 2.96 -11.13 6.69
C TYR A 39 4.30 -10.72 7.31
N LEU A 40 4.35 -9.53 7.91
CA LEU A 40 5.59 -8.98 8.47
C LEU A 40 6.01 -9.67 9.79
N GLY A 41 5.10 -10.43 10.41
CA GLY A 41 5.34 -11.03 11.72
C GLY A 41 5.17 -10.05 12.88
N THR A 42 5.55 -10.49 14.08
CA THR A 42 5.44 -9.73 15.33
C THR A 42 6.79 -9.21 15.85
N LYS A 43 7.88 -9.55 15.17
CA LYS A 43 9.22 -9.12 15.57
C LYS A 43 9.40 -7.63 15.26
N PRO A 44 10.19 -6.90 16.06
CA PRO A 44 10.54 -5.52 15.75
C PRO A 44 11.18 -5.42 14.37
N VAL A 45 10.70 -4.48 13.56
CA VAL A 45 11.30 -4.10 12.28
C VAL A 45 12.18 -2.88 12.53
N ALA A 46 13.42 -2.91 12.03
CA ALA A 46 14.34 -1.79 12.19
C ALA A 46 13.85 -0.57 11.40
N GLY A 47 13.92 0.61 12.03
CA GLY A 47 13.68 1.87 11.34
C GLY A 47 14.85 2.25 10.43
N CYS A 48 14.60 3.14 9.48
CA CYS A 48 15.66 3.76 8.69
C CYS A 48 16.66 4.48 9.62
N ILE A 49 17.95 4.22 9.44
CA ILE A 49 19.05 4.85 10.22
C ILE A 49 19.71 6.03 9.50
N ALA A 50 19.13 6.50 8.40
CA ALA A 50 19.67 7.60 7.57
C ALA A 50 21.09 7.37 7.02
N CYS A 51 21.46 6.12 6.69
CA CYS A 51 22.79 5.80 6.14
C CYS A 51 23.03 6.30 4.70
N GLY A 52 21.98 6.66 3.95
CA GLY A 52 22.08 7.19 2.58
C GLY A 52 22.34 6.16 1.48
N SER A 53 22.55 4.88 1.78
CA SER A 53 22.83 3.83 0.78
C SER A 53 21.79 3.74 -0.35
N CYS A 54 20.52 3.94 -0.01
CA CYS A 54 19.43 3.88 -0.99
C CYS A 54 19.50 4.98 -2.05
N ALA A 55 20.20 6.10 -1.79
CA ALA A 55 20.34 7.17 -2.78
C ALA A 55 21.15 6.74 -4.00
N GLY A 56 22.14 5.86 -3.82
CA GLY A 56 22.94 5.33 -4.92
C GLY A 56 22.44 3.98 -5.45
N THR A 57 21.83 3.15 -4.58
CA THR A 57 21.51 1.75 -4.91
C THR A 57 20.03 1.51 -5.19
N GLY A 58 19.15 2.45 -4.85
CA GLY A 58 17.70 2.24 -4.83
C GLY A 58 17.22 1.25 -3.76
N ARG A 59 18.12 0.69 -2.93
CA ARG A 59 17.83 -0.38 -1.97
C ARG A 59 18.28 -0.01 -0.56
N CYS A 60 17.61 -0.57 0.44
CA CYS A 60 18.04 -0.47 1.83
C CYS A 60 19.39 -1.20 2.01
N ALA A 61 20.29 -0.62 2.82
CA ALA A 61 21.56 -1.27 3.19
C ALA A 61 21.34 -2.54 4.03
N PHE A 62 20.21 -2.64 4.72
CA PHE A 62 19.81 -3.84 5.44
C PHE A 62 19.16 -4.83 4.46
N GLY A 63 19.61 -6.08 4.47
CA GLY A 63 19.01 -7.18 3.72
C GLY A 63 17.72 -7.70 4.35
N ASP A 64 16.80 -6.81 4.71
CA ASP A 64 15.53 -7.13 5.33
C ASP A 64 14.36 -7.08 4.33
N GLN A 65 13.14 -7.31 4.83
CA GLN A 65 11.91 -7.35 4.04
C GLN A 65 11.59 -6.03 3.33
N VAL A 66 12.22 -4.89 3.68
CA VAL A 66 12.01 -3.62 2.97
C VAL A 66 12.39 -3.79 1.51
N ASN A 67 13.48 -4.50 1.22
CA ASN A 67 13.99 -4.71 -0.13
C ASN A 67 13.14 -5.67 -0.98
N GLU A 68 12.25 -6.44 -0.35
CA GLU A 68 11.33 -7.37 -1.04
C GLU A 68 10.06 -6.67 -1.55
N VAL A 69 9.75 -5.49 -1.00
CA VAL A 69 8.48 -4.79 -1.24
C VAL A 69 8.59 -3.49 -2.04
N LEU A 70 9.80 -3.12 -2.48
CA LEU A 70 10.05 -1.94 -3.31
C LEU A 70 9.41 -2.09 -4.71
N GLU A 71 9.09 -0.95 -5.35
CA GLU A 71 8.68 -0.83 -6.77
C GLU A 71 7.26 -1.27 -7.17
N LYS A 72 6.27 -1.26 -6.26
CA LYS A 72 4.88 -1.65 -6.56
C LYS A 72 3.88 -0.51 -6.36
N LEU A 73 2.71 -0.57 -7.01
CA LEU A 73 1.58 0.34 -6.72
C LEU A 73 1.26 0.30 -5.22
N ALA A 74 0.96 1.46 -4.64
CA ALA A 74 0.72 1.58 -3.20
C ALA A 74 -0.72 2.01 -2.88
N ALA A 75 -1.30 1.33 -1.90
CA ALA A 75 -2.50 1.78 -1.22
C ALA A 75 -2.37 1.42 0.27
N ALA A 76 -2.65 2.37 1.15
CA ALA A 76 -2.75 2.09 2.59
C ALA A 76 -4.12 1.44 2.85
N VAL A 77 -4.16 0.42 3.70
CA VAL A 77 -5.39 -0.11 4.31
C VAL A 77 -5.20 -0.09 5.82
N VAL A 78 -6.18 0.41 6.55
CA VAL A 78 -6.14 0.48 8.01
C VAL A 78 -7.33 -0.25 8.62
N SER A 79 -7.13 -0.83 9.79
CA SER A 79 -8.20 -1.42 10.59
C SER A 79 -8.15 -0.84 12.00
N CYS A 80 -9.31 -0.49 12.56
CA CYS A 80 -9.37 -0.06 13.95
C CYS A 80 -10.62 -0.56 14.66
N ARG A 81 -10.57 -0.65 15.99
CA ARG A 81 -11.76 -1.00 16.79
C ARG A 81 -12.60 0.22 17.18
N ARG A 82 -11.97 1.38 17.29
CA ARG A 82 -12.57 2.60 17.88
C ARG A 82 -12.18 3.86 17.11
N GLY A 83 -10.89 4.21 17.12
CA GLY A 83 -10.40 5.43 16.46
C GLY A 83 -8.92 5.31 16.13
N GLY A 84 -8.39 6.36 15.49
CA GLY A 84 -7.00 6.42 15.00
C GLY A 84 -6.81 5.99 13.55
N ALA A 85 -7.87 5.51 12.88
CA ALA A 85 -7.80 5.09 11.47
C ALA A 85 -7.38 6.23 10.54
N SER A 86 -7.98 7.43 10.66
CA SER A 86 -7.62 8.59 9.84
C SER A 86 -6.16 9.00 10.03
N ALA A 87 -5.72 9.18 11.28
CA ALA A 87 -4.34 9.56 11.58
C ALA A 87 -3.32 8.51 11.08
N ALA A 88 -3.64 7.21 11.20
CA ALA A 88 -2.80 6.15 10.67
C ALA A 88 -2.77 6.15 9.14
N PHE A 89 -3.93 6.31 8.50
CA PHE A 89 -4.06 6.40 7.04
C PHE A 89 -3.26 7.58 6.48
N ASP A 90 -3.38 8.75 7.10
CA ASP A 90 -2.62 9.96 6.72
C ASP A 90 -1.11 9.74 6.84
N ARG A 91 -0.67 9.10 7.94
CA ARG A 91 0.75 8.81 8.18
C ARG A 91 1.31 7.81 7.17
N LEU A 92 0.56 6.77 6.84
CA LEU A 92 0.99 5.77 5.85
C LEU A 92 1.11 6.38 4.46
N ASN A 93 0.14 7.20 4.04
CA ASN A 93 0.15 7.80 2.70
C ASN A 93 1.33 8.77 2.50
N LYS A 94 1.83 9.43 3.55
CA LYS A 94 3.04 10.27 3.45
C LYS A 94 4.26 9.52 2.91
N TYR A 95 4.41 8.24 3.25
CA TYR A 95 5.54 7.44 2.75
C TYR A 95 5.40 7.14 1.26
N PHE A 96 4.18 6.90 0.77
CA PHE A 96 3.96 6.66 -0.64
C PHE A 96 4.18 7.94 -1.47
N THR A 97 3.69 9.08 -0.96
CA THR A 97 3.79 10.35 -1.69
C THR A 97 5.21 10.93 -1.68
N ILE A 98 5.97 10.78 -0.58
CA ILE A 98 7.39 11.20 -0.57
C ILE A 98 8.27 10.34 -1.50
N SER A 99 7.83 9.11 -1.78
CA SER A 99 8.48 8.18 -2.71
C SER A 99 7.96 8.27 -4.15
N ASN A 100 7.18 9.30 -4.48
CA ASN A 100 6.60 9.51 -5.82
C ASN A 100 5.81 8.29 -6.33
N MET A 101 5.14 7.57 -5.43
CA MET A 101 4.34 6.40 -5.80
C MET A 101 2.94 6.84 -6.26
N ASN A 102 2.37 6.10 -7.20
CA ASN A 102 0.97 6.26 -7.57
C ASN A 102 0.08 5.67 -6.47
N VAL A 103 -0.58 6.57 -5.72
CA VAL A 103 -1.47 6.22 -4.62
C VAL A 103 -2.90 6.04 -5.13
N VAL A 104 -3.42 4.82 -5.01
CA VAL A 104 -4.80 4.52 -5.44
C VAL A 104 -5.79 4.75 -4.29
N SER A 105 -6.82 5.54 -4.56
CA SER A 105 -7.90 5.83 -3.62
C SER A 105 -9.12 4.91 -3.80
N SER A 106 -10.06 4.98 -2.86
CA SER A 106 -11.37 4.33 -2.91
C SER A 106 -12.49 5.35 -2.74
N GLN A 107 -13.74 4.86 -2.67
CA GLN A 107 -14.95 5.67 -2.40
C GLN A 107 -14.94 6.37 -1.03
N TYR A 108 -14.08 5.92 -0.11
CA TYR A 108 -13.79 6.55 1.16
C TYR A 108 -12.35 6.21 1.56
N TRP A 109 -11.88 6.68 2.72
CA TRP A 109 -10.59 6.24 3.25
C TRP A 109 -10.59 4.73 3.46
N ASN A 110 -9.49 4.07 3.08
CA ASN A 110 -9.38 2.62 3.03
C ASN A 110 -9.32 2.01 4.45
N GLN A 111 -10.44 2.04 5.16
CA GLN A 111 -10.54 1.66 6.56
C GLN A 111 -11.67 0.67 6.81
N VAL A 112 -11.43 -0.25 7.74
CA VAL A 112 -12.46 -1.15 8.28
C VAL A 112 -12.50 -1.10 9.81
N HIS A 113 -13.65 -1.44 10.38
CA HIS A 113 -13.85 -1.44 11.82
C HIS A 113 -14.17 -2.82 12.39
N GLY A 114 -13.51 -3.21 13.49
CA GLY A 114 -13.79 -4.46 14.20
C GLY A 114 -12.83 -4.79 15.33
N LYS A 115 -13.30 -5.52 16.35
CA LYS A 115 -12.43 -6.10 17.39
C LYS A 115 -11.86 -7.45 16.95
N VAL A 116 -12.67 -8.23 16.25
CA VAL A 116 -12.34 -9.55 15.72
C VAL A 116 -12.70 -9.61 14.22
N PRO A 117 -12.15 -10.56 13.44
CA PRO A 117 -12.47 -10.72 12.01
C PRO A 117 -13.98 -10.73 11.71
N GLU A 118 -14.77 -11.32 12.58
CA GLU A 118 -16.23 -11.45 12.45
C GLU A 118 -16.93 -10.09 12.53
N ASP A 119 -16.35 -9.11 13.23
CA ASP A 119 -16.87 -7.75 13.26
C ASP A 119 -16.57 -7.02 11.96
N VAL A 120 -15.37 -7.18 11.42
CA VAL A 120 -15.00 -6.61 10.10
C VAL A 120 -15.92 -7.15 9.01
N ARG A 121 -16.31 -8.42 9.08
CA ARG A 121 -17.28 -9.01 8.13
C ARG A 121 -18.67 -8.36 8.19
N LYS A 122 -19.00 -7.67 9.29
CA LYS A 122 -20.25 -6.92 9.46
C LYS A 122 -20.11 -5.45 9.06
N ASP A 123 -18.88 -4.94 8.90
CA ASP A 123 -18.61 -3.57 8.40
C ASP A 123 -18.84 -3.50 6.88
N LYS A 124 -20.11 -3.36 6.50
CA LYS A 124 -20.53 -3.38 5.09
C LYS A 124 -19.89 -2.28 4.25
N GLU A 125 -19.76 -1.09 4.82
CA GLU A 125 -19.17 0.08 4.15
C GLU A 125 -17.65 -0.06 4.03
N GLY A 126 -16.98 -0.49 5.10
CA GLY A 126 -15.55 -0.78 5.07
C GLY A 126 -15.21 -1.83 4.02
N LEU A 127 -15.96 -2.93 3.94
CA LEU A 127 -15.76 -3.95 2.92
C LEU A 127 -16.11 -3.44 1.51
N GLN A 128 -17.13 -2.60 1.36
CA GLN A 128 -17.42 -1.96 0.07
C GLN A 128 -16.24 -1.08 -0.38
N THR A 129 -15.63 -0.37 0.56
CA THR A 129 -14.44 0.45 0.32
C THR A 129 -13.25 -0.42 -0.12
N MET A 130 -13.05 -1.62 0.46
CA MET A 130 -12.03 -2.56 0.00
C MET A 130 -12.27 -3.07 -1.43
N ARG A 131 -13.52 -3.41 -1.76
CA ARG A 131 -13.89 -3.83 -3.13
C ARG A 131 -13.69 -2.69 -4.13
N THR A 132 -14.11 -1.48 -3.80
CA THR A 132 -13.94 -0.30 -4.67
C THR A 132 -12.45 0.03 -4.85
N LEU A 133 -11.64 -0.09 -3.81
CA LEU A 133 -10.19 0.06 -3.90
C LEU A 133 -9.59 -0.91 -4.92
N ALA A 134 -9.92 -2.20 -4.82
CA ALA A 134 -9.44 -3.23 -5.75
C ALA A 134 -9.86 -2.93 -7.20
N ARG A 135 -11.11 -2.50 -7.43
CA ARG A 135 -11.57 -2.11 -8.77
C ARG A 135 -10.80 -0.92 -9.33
N ASN A 136 -10.51 0.08 -8.49
CA ASN A 136 -9.70 1.23 -8.88
C ASN A 136 -8.26 0.82 -9.21
N ILE A 137 -7.67 -0.11 -8.46
CA ILE A 137 -6.35 -0.68 -8.76
C ILE A 137 -6.36 -1.37 -10.13
N ILE A 138 -7.35 -2.24 -10.39
CA ILE A 138 -7.50 -2.93 -11.68
C ILE A 138 -7.61 -1.92 -12.83
N TRP A 139 -8.44 -0.88 -12.66
CA TRP A 139 -8.63 0.16 -13.67
C TRP A 139 -7.34 0.94 -13.94
N ASN A 140 -6.61 1.33 -12.89
CA ASN A 140 -5.32 2.02 -13.03
C ASN A 140 -4.28 1.14 -13.75
N LEU A 141 -4.18 -0.15 -13.41
CA LEU A 141 -3.28 -1.09 -14.11
C LEU A 141 -3.59 -1.16 -15.61
N LYS A 142 -4.86 -1.28 -15.98
CA LYS A 142 -5.30 -1.30 -17.38
C LYS A 142 -4.98 0.01 -18.09
N ASN A 143 -5.19 1.15 -17.45
CA ASN A 143 -4.84 2.45 -18.01
C ASN A 143 -3.34 2.60 -18.23
N MET A 144 -2.52 2.15 -17.28
CA MET A 144 -1.06 2.20 -17.42
C MET A 144 -0.57 1.30 -18.55
N GLU A 145 -1.18 0.12 -18.73
CA GLU A 145 -0.89 -0.77 -19.85
C GLU A 145 -1.30 -0.17 -21.19
N ALA A 146 -2.52 0.38 -21.28
CA ALA A 146 -2.99 1.07 -22.46
C ALA A 146 -2.14 2.30 -22.80
N GLY A 147 -1.73 3.08 -21.80
CA GLY A 147 -0.84 4.22 -21.96
C GLY A 147 0.52 3.80 -22.54
N ARG A 148 1.15 2.76 -21.98
CA ARG A 148 2.39 2.20 -22.53
C ARG A 148 2.22 1.72 -23.98
N ALA A 149 1.12 1.02 -24.29
CA ALA A 149 0.84 0.57 -25.65
C ALA A 149 0.62 1.74 -26.63
N ALA A 150 0.12 2.87 -26.14
CA ALA A 150 -0.04 4.11 -26.91
C ALA A 150 1.23 4.99 -26.96
N GLY A 151 2.34 4.55 -26.37
CA GLY A 151 3.59 5.32 -26.32
C GLY A 151 3.59 6.47 -25.31
N VAL A 152 2.75 6.41 -24.27
CA VAL A 152 2.80 7.36 -23.14
C VAL A 152 3.95 6.98 -22.24
N GLU A 153 5.04 7.72 -22.37
CA GLU A 153 6.23 7.57 -21.52
C GLU A 153 6.03 8.20 -20.13
N PRO A 154 6.73 7.69 -19.10
CA PRO A 154 6.82 8.37 -17.81
C PRO A 154 7.34 9.81 -17.98
N PRO A 155 6.94 10.75 -17.12
CA PRO A 155 7.44 12.13 -17.19
C PRO A 155 8.95 12.19 -16.91
N GLU A 156 9.62 13.13 -17.57
CA GLU A 156 10.99 13.51 -17.22
C GLU A 156 10.98 14.29 -15.91
N TYR A 157 11.75 13.84 -14.92
CA TYR A 157 11.84 14.49 -13.61
C TYR A 157 13.05 15.42 -13.54
N GLU A 158 12.86 16.59 -12.95
CA GLU A 158 13.95 17.55 -12.70
C GLU A 158 14.93 17.05 -11.64
N ALA A 159 16.12 17.65 -11.62
CA ALA A 159 17.08 17.43 -10.55
C ALA A 159 16.50 17.94 -9.22
N LYS A 160 16.60 17.13 -8.17
CA LYS A 160 16.04 17.47 -6.86
C LYS A 160 16.80 18.64 -6.22
N GLU A 161 16.12 19.75 -6.01
CA GLU A 161 16.63 20.88 -5.22
C GLU A 161 16.33 20.67 -3.73
N TYR A 162 17.36 20.81 -2.88
CA TYR A 162 17.23 20.64 -1.43
C TYR A 162 17.18 22.00 -0.74
N THR A 163 16.11 22.24 0.02
CA THR A 163 16.03 23.41 0.89
C THR A 163 16.91 23.22 2.13
N ASN A 164 17.84 24.15 2.35
CA ASN A 164 18.56 24.28 3.61
C ASN A 164 17.99 25.48 4.40
N PHE A 165 17.46 25.22 5.60
CA PHE A 165 16.95 26.28 6.48
C PHE A 165 18.05 27.00 7.25
N ILE A 166 19.27 26.45 7.26
CA ILE A 166 20.46 27.06 7.84
C ILE A 166 21.16 27.83 6.71
N ARG A 167 21.37 29.13 6.95
CA ARG A 167 22.09 30.04 6.05
C ARG A 167 23.50 30.30 6.57
#